data_AF-A0A9Q0ND45-F1
#
_entry.id   AF-A0A9Q0ND45-F1
#
_cell.length_a   1.000
_cell.length_b   1.000
_cell.length_c   1.000
_cell.angle_alpha   90.00
_cell.angle_beta   90.00
_cell.angle_gamma   90.00
#
_symmetry.space_group_name_H-M   'P 1'
#
loop_
_entity.id
_entity.type
_entity.pdbx_description
1 polymer ?
#
loop_
_entity_poly.entity_id
_entity_poly.type
_entity_poly.pdbx_seq_one_letter_code
_entity_poly.pdbx_strand_id
1 'polypeptide(L)'
;HLVDWSKPMLGQIGSLKEHYSEWVNKPVDRPLRLFGPDYLEVLTKTPWWAVPLFWIPVIIYITHIGWNEAQAKDFGSIHSVSSFVGGIIVWTILEYSLHRWVFHLNAENGGVFICTFHFLLHGLHHKVPFDPYRLVFPPFPATILATLFYQPLPLLASSPKLMLAGGLLGYLCYDMIHYYIHYGSPTVQYMYNLKRYHYQHHFVRHDAGFGISSPHLVDWSKPMLRQIGSLKEHYTEWVNKPVDRPLRLFESDLKEMLSKTPWWIIPLIWVPTITYLAYIGWYQAEAQGFGHTHSYLSFGGGIFLWTITEYLMHRFIFHVNTENAGVFLCTFHFLFHGLHHKVPFDPYRLVFPPFPAAVIASLSSVPMYFLFSCPALVLAGFVLGYLCYDMMHYYIHYGSPTFKYTYYLKRSHNQHHFVKPNGGFGISCPMWDVVFGTRLFLRKLNYMLKW
;
A
#
# COMPACT_ATOMS: atom_id res chain seq x y z
N HIS A 1 32.53 -12.10 1.83
CA HIS A 1 31.14 -12.38 2.25
C HIS A 1 31.01 -12.05 3.73
N LEU A 2 29.86 -11.54 4.20
CA LEU A 2 29.64 -11.17 5.60
C LEU A 2 29.59 -12.37 6.56
N VAL A 3 29.23 -13.55 6.05
CA VAL A 3 29.18 -14.83 6.80
C VAL A 3 29.66 -15.99 5.91
N ASP A 4 30.10 -17.06 6.55
CA ASP A 4 30.41 -18.36 5.96
C ASP A 4 29.23 -19.32 6.14
N TRP A 5 28.54 -19.60 5.03
CA TRP A 5 27.36 -20.46 5.01
C TRP A 5 27.66 -21.95 5.20
N SER A 6 28.93 -22.36 5.16
CA SER A 6 29.34 -23.74 5.47
C SER A 6 29.47 -23.99 6.97
N LYS A 7 29.45 -22.93 7.79
CA LYS A 7 29.62 -22.98 9.24
C LYS A 7 28.33 -22.66 10.00
N PRO A 8 28.22 -23.08 11.28
CA PRO A 8 27.10 -22.71 12.13
C PRO A 8 26.92 -21.19 12.25
N MET A 9 25.69 -20.72 12.10
CA MET A 9 25.38 -19.29 11.99
C MET A 9 25.44 -18.57 13.33
N LEU A 10 25.10 -19.21 14.45
CA LEU A 10 25.05 -18.55 15.76
C LEU A 10 26.40 -17.97 16.18
N GLY A 11 27.50 -18.71 15.95
CA GLY A 11 28.85 -18.24 16.24
C GLY A 11 29.31 -17.09 15.33
N GLN A 12 28.58 -16.80 14.24
CA GLN A 12 28.92 -15.78 13.27
C GLN A 12 28.12 -14.49 13.45
N ILE A 13 27.01 -14.49 14.19
CA ILE A 13 26.15 -13.31 14.38
C ILE A 13 26.94 -12.12 14.93
N GLY A 14 27.83 -12.35 15.90
CA GLY A 14 28.64 -11.28 16.48
C GLY A 14 29.62 -10.62 15.49
N SER A 15 29.97 -11.28 14.39
CA SER A 15 30.87 -10.72 13.37
C SER A 15 30.19 -9.71 12.44
N LEU A 16 28.85 -9.69 12.42
CA LEU A 16 28.07 -8.83 11.53
C LEU A 16 28.11 -7.35 11.96
N LYS A 17 28.26 -7.07 13.26
CA LYS A 17 28.33 -5.71 13.83
C LYS A 17 27.20 -4.80 13.26
N GLU A 18 27.56 -3.62 12.76
CA GLU A 18 26.67 -2.64 12.13
C GLU A 18 25.91 -3.18 10.90
N HIS A 19 26.40 -4.23 10.24
CA HIS A 19 25.73 -4.81 9.08
C HIS A 19 24.63 -5.81 9.44
N TYR A 20 24.38 -6.07 10.73
CA TYR A 20 23.40 -7.07 11.16
C TYR A 20 21.99 -6.79 10.61
N SER A 21 21.48 -5.57 10.81
CA SER A 21 20.11 -5.18 10.44
C SER A 21 19.88 -5.28 8.93
N GLU A 22 20.85 -4.85 8.12
CA GLU A 22 20.79 -4.98 6.67
C GLU A 22 20.91 -6.45 6.22
N TRP A 23 21.77 -7.24 6.88
CA TRP A 23 22.00 -8.62 6.52
C TRP A 23 20.80 -9.53 6.84
N VAL A 24 20.19 -9.35 8.02
CA VAL A 24 19.09 -10.22 8.49
C VAL A 24 17.82 -10.03 7.68
N ASN A 25 17.55 -8.79 7.24
CA ASN A 25 16.38 -8.41 6.47
C ASN A 25 16.54 -8.61 4.95
N LYS A 26 17.62 -9.25 4.50
CA LYS A 26 17.83 -9.67 3.11
C LYS A 26 17.60 -11.18 2.99
N PRO A 27 16.40 -11.61 2.58
CA PRO A 27 16.05 -13.02 2.52
C PRO A 27 16.94 -13.79 1.54
N VAL A 28 17.18 -15.06 1.83
CA VAL A 28 17.84 -16.00 0.93
C VAL A 28 17.10 -17.34 0.93
N ASP A 29 17.09 -18.00 -0.22
CA ASP A 29 16.58 -19.36 -0.36
C ASP A 29 17.75 -20.34 -0.33
N ARG A 30 18.15 -20.75 0.87
CA ARG A 30 19.21 -21.76 1.08
C ARG A 30 19.17 -22.35 2.48
N PRO A 31 19.72 -23.56 2.68
CA PRO A 31 19.89 -24.12 4.01
C PRO A 31 20.77 -23.21 4.89
N LEU A 32 20.33 -23.07 6.15
CA LEU A 32 21.07 -22.41 7.23
C LEU A 32 21.21 -23.40 8.37
N ARG A 33 22.32 -23.39 9.10
CA ARG A 33 22.53 -24.24 10.28
C ARG A 33 22.84 -23.36 11.48
N LEU A 34 22.22 -23.57 12.63
CA LEU A 34 22.44 -22.73 13.82
C LEU A 34 23.61 -23.24 14.65
N PHE A 35 23.71 -24.55 14.85
CA PHE A 35 24.71 -25.22 15.68
C PHE A 35 25.60 -26.19 14.88
N GLY A 36 26.82 -26.39 15.36
CA GLY A 36 27.73 -27.40 14.80
C GLY A 36 27.22 -28.82 15.05
N PRO A 37 27.04 -29.24 16.32
CA PRO A 37 26.57 -30.60 16.62
C PRO A 37 25.13 -30.86 16.18
N ASP A 38 24.86 -32.04 15.59
CA ASP A 38 23.54 -32.42 15.09
C ASP A 38 22.46 -32.46 16.17
N TYR A 39 22.81 -32.92 17.37
CA TYR A 39 21.85 -33.04 18.48
C TYR A 39 21.32 -31.67 18.94
N LEU A 40 22.11 -30.60 18.83
CA LEU A 40 21.64 -29.23 19.11
C LEU A 40 20.81 -28.69 17.95
N GLU A 41 21.22 -29.00 16.72
CA GLU A 41 20.54 -28.52 15.52
C GLU A 41 19.10 -29.06 15.41
N VAL A 42 18.87 -30.31 15.80
CA VAL A 42 17.52 -30.91 15.84
C VAL A 42 16.58 -30.14 16.75
N LEU A 43 17.06 -29.59 17.87
CA LEU A 43 16.24 -28.80 18.80
C LEU A 43 15.79 -27.45 18.22
N THR A 44 16.38 -27.02 17.10
CA THR A 44 16.03 -25.77 16.41
C THR A 44 14.95 -25.94 15.34
N LYS A 45 14.53 -27.18 15.08
CA LYS A 45 13.60 -27.53 14.02
C LYS A 45 12.23 -27.87 14.59
N THR A 46 11.25 -27.02 14.33
CA THR A 46 9.87 -27.21 14.75
C THR A 46 8.98 -27.40 13.52
N PRO A 47 8.49 -28.63 13.24
CA PRO A 47 7.53 -28.82 12.16
C PRO A 47 6.19 -28.18 12.54
N TRP A 48 5.47 -27.66 11.53
CA TRP A 48 4.21 -26.93 11.76
C TRP A 48 3.19 -27.69 12.62
N TRP A 49 3.09 -29.02 12.44
CA TRP A 49 2.12 -29.85 13.13
C TRP A 49 2.45 -30.09 14.62
N ALA A 50 3.69 -29.82 15.05
CA ALA A 50 4.06 -29.95 16.47
C ALA A 50 3.37 -28.89 17.33
N VAL A 51 3.11 -27.70 16.76
CA VAL A 51 2.42 -26.60 17.45
C VAL A 51 0.96 -26.96 17.78
N PRO A 52 0.06 -27.32 16.84
CA PRO A 52 -1.30 -27.73 17.17
C PRO A 52 -1.33 -29.01 18.02
N LEU A 53 -0.43 -29.98 17.77
CA LEU A 53 -0.37 -31.21 18.57
C LEU A 53 -0.12 -30.93 20.06
N PHE A 54 0.75 -29.95 20.36
CA PHE A 54 1.03 -29.55 21.73
C PHE A 54 -0.06 -28.63 22.30
N TRP A 55 -0.45 -27.58 21.56
CA TRP A 55 -1.29 -26.51 22.11
C TRP A 55 -2.77 -26.86 22.19
N ILE A 56 -3.32 -27.70 21.30
CA ILE A 56 -4.75 -28.07 21.36
C ILE A 56 -5.08 -28.77 22.68
N PRO A 57 -4.36 -29.83 23.12
CA PRO A 57 -4.62 -30.44 24.42
C PRO A 57 -4.47 -29.47 25.60
N VAL A 58 -3.45 -28.60 25.56
CA VAL A 58 -3.21 -27.59 26.61
C VAL A 58 -4.36 -26.59 26.69
N ILE A 59 -4.82 -26.07 25.55
CA ILE A 59 -5.96 -25.14 25.47
C ILE A 59 -7.23 -25.81 26.00
N ILE A 60 -7.51 -27.06 25.61
CA ILE A 60 -8.67 -27.82 26.11
C ILE A 60 -8.59 -27.98 27.63
N TYR A 61 -7.44 -28.38 28.15
CA TYR A 61 -7.23 -28.58 29.59
C TYR A 61 -7.41 -27.28 30.40
N ILE A 62 -6.77 -26.19 29.97
CA ILE A 62 -6.89 -24.88 30.65
C ILE A 62 -8.33 -24.36 30.54
N THR A 63 -9.00 -24.56 29.40
CA THR A 63 -10.41 -24.19 29.22
C THR A 63 -11.30 -24.96 30.19
N HIS A 64 -11.10 -26.27 30.34
CA HIS A 64 -11.87 -27.10 31.25
C HIS A 64 -11.71 -26.64 32.72
N ILE A 65 -10.47 -26.42 33.16
CA ILE A 65 -10.21 -25.93 34.52
C ILE A 65 -10.80 -24.53 34.72
N GLY A 66 -10.56 -23.62 33.77
CA GLY A 66 -11.09 -22.26 33.84
C GLY A 66 -12.61 -22.22 33.86
N TRP A 67 -13.26 -23.14 33.14
CA TRP A 67 -14.72 -23.29 33.14
C TRP A 67 -15.23 -23.73 34.52
N ASN A 68 -14.65 -24.79 35.08
CA ASN A 68 -15.05 -25.29 36.40
C ASN A 68 -14.84 -24.23 37.50
N GLU A 69 -13.75 -23.46 37.44
CA GLU A 69 -13.51 -22.36 38.37
C GLU A 69 -14.48 -21.20 38.23
N ALA A 70 -14.87 -20.88 37.00
CA ALA A 70 -15.91 -19.87 36.75
C ALA A 70 -17.25 -20.34 37.33
N GLN A 71 -17.62 -21.61 37.14
CA GLN A 71 -18.83 -22.17 37.73
C GLN A 71 -18.78 -22.19 39.27
N ALA A 72 -17.63 -22.53 39.87
CA ALA A 72 -17.47 -22.50 41.32
C ALA A 72 -17.56 -21.08 41.94
N LYS A 73 -17.43 -20.04 41.11
CA LYS A 73 -17.64 -18.63 41.49
C LYS A 73 -19.03 -18.10 41.10
N ASP A 74 -19.95 -18.98 40.72
CA ASP A 74 -21.29 -18.67 40.22
C ASP A 74 -21.29 -17.73 38.98
N PHE A 75 -20.22 -17.75 38.19
CA PHE A 75 -20.19 -17.03 36.91
C PHE A 75 -21.01 -17.78 35.86
N GLY A 76 -21.98 -17.09 35.26
CA GLY A 76 -22.79 -17.65 34.18
C GLY A 76 -21.98 -17.94 32.90
N SER A 77 -22.50 -18.81 32.05
CA SER A 77 -21.84 -19.22 30.79
C SER A 77 -21.45 -18.04 29.89
N ILE A 78 -22.23 -16.96 29.89
CA ILE A 78 -21.94 -15.74 29.11
C ILE A 78 -20.63 -15.10 29.58
N HIS A 79 -20.36 -15.06 30.90
CA HIS A 79 -19.11 -14.53 31.43
C HIS A 79 -17.93 -15.41 31.01
N SER A 80 -18.07 -16.74 31.08
CA SER A 80 -17.04 -17.69 30.69
C SER A 80 -16.67 -17.58 29.21
N VAL A 81 -17.68 -17.55 28.33
CA VAL A 81 -17.49 -17.36 26.88
C VAL A 81 -16.89 -15.98 26.59
N SER A 82 -17.40 -14.92 27.23
CA SER A 82 -16.86 -13.56 27.06
C SER A 82 -15.40 -13.47 27.49
N SER A 83 -15.01 -14.14 28.58
CA SER A 83 -13.63 -14.18 29.05
C SER A 83 -12.71 -14.92 28.06
N PHE A 84 -13.18 -16.02 27.50
CA PHE A 84 -12.45 -16.76 26.47
C PHE A 84 -12.30 -15.93 25.18
N VAL A 85 -13.38 -15.32 24.68
CA VAL A 85 -13.34 -14.43 23.50
C VAL A 85 -12.46 -13.21 23.76
N GLY A 86 -12.51 -12.64 24.97
CA GLY A 86 -11.62 -11.57 25.41
C GLY A 86 -10.15 -11.95 25.25
N GLY A 87 -9.79 -13.20 25.57
CA GLY A 87 -8.45 -13.73 25.35
C GLY A 87 -8.01 -13.69 23.89
N ILE A 88 -8.89 -14.10 22.96
CA ILE A 88 -8.62 -14.06 21.51
C ILE A 88 -8.38 -12.61 21.05
N ILE A 89 -9.19 -11.67 21.54
CA ILE A 89 -9.04 -10.24 21.20
C ILE A 89 -7.72 -9.70 21.75
N VAL A 90 -7.39 -10.00 23.01
CA VAL A 90 -6.09 -9.62 23.61
C VAL A 90 -4.93 -10.19 22.81
N TRP A 91 -5.04 -11.41 22.29
CA TRP A 91 -4.02 -11.97 21.40
C TRP A 91 -3.80 -11.11 20.15
N THR A 92 -4.85 -10.61 19.48
CA THR A 92 -4.65 -9.77 18.26
C THR A 92 -3.84 -8.51 18.54
N ILE A 93 -3.99 -7.94 19.75
CA ILE A 93 -3.19 -6.78 20.19
C ILE A 93 -1.75 -7.23 20.50
N LEU A 94 -1.58 -8.35 21.20
CA LEU A 94 -0.26 -8.92 21.51
C LEU A 94 0.50 -9.31 20.25
N GLU A 95 -0.15 -9.93 19.26
CA GLU A 95 0.41 -10.27 17.96
C GLU A 95 1.07 -9.05 17.32
N TYR A 96 0.29 -7.97 17.14
CA TYR A 96 0.79 -6.75 16.51
C TYR A 96 1.92 -6.12 17.34
N SER A 97 1.77 -6.10 18.67
CA SER A 97 2.71 -5.48 19.59
C SER A 97 4.06 -6.22 19.62
N LEU A 98 4.02 -7.55 19.74
CA LEU A 98 5.18 -8.41 19.73
C LEU A 98 5.86 -8.34 18.37
N HIS A 99 5.10 -8.45 17.27
CA HIS A 99 5.68 -8.43 15.95
C HIS A 99 6.36 -7.09 15.65
N ARG A 100 5.73 -5.96 16.00
CA ARG A 100 6.30 -4.63 15.75
C ARG A 100 7.48 -4.28 16.65
N TRP A 101 7.35 -4.47 17.96
CA TRP A 101 8.30 -3.89 18.93
C TRP A 101 9.32 -4.90 19.48
N VAL A 102 9.00 -6.20 19.44
CA VAL A 102 9.90 -7.24 19.95
C VAL A 102 10.56 -8.00 18.80
N PHE A 103 9.78 -8.47 17.82
CA PHE A 103 10.31 -9.27 16.71
C PHE A 103 11.09 -8.42 15.71
N HIS A 104 10.74 -7.13 15.58
CA HIS A 104 11.46 -6.12 14.79
C HIS A 104 12.19 -5.10 15.68
N LEU A 105 12.67 -5.52 16.86
CA LEU A 105 13.48 -4.66 17.73
C LEU A 105 14.73 -4.18 16.97
N ASN A 106 15.14 -2.92 17.18
CA ASN A 106 16.36 -2.41 16.57
C ASN A 106 17.60 -3.00 17.25
N ALA A 107 18.19 -4.02 16.63
CA ALA A 107 19.32 -4.77 17.18
C ALA A 107 20.69 -4.17 16.85
N GLU A 108 20.78 -3.17 15.96
CA GLU A 108 22.03 -2.65 15.38
C GLU A 108 23.05 -2.21 16.45
N ASN A 109 22.55 -1.64 17.56
CA ASN A 109 23.37 -1.15 18.66
C ASN A 109 23.32 -2.02 19.92
N GLY A 110 22.64 -3.17 19.87
CA GLY A 110 22.41 -4.02 21.04
C GLY A 110 23.54 -5.02 21.36
N GLY A 111 24.61 -5.03 20.55
CA GLY A 111 25.70 -5.99 20.67
C GLY A 111 25.31 -7.43 20.34
N VAL A 112 26.24 -8.36 20.56
CA VAL A 112 26.10 -9.76 20.14
C VAL A 112 24.88 -10.44 20.77
N PHE A 113 24.62 -10.16 22.06
CA PHE A 113 23.50 -10.76 22.77
C PHE A 113 22.15 -10.39 22.16
N ILE A 114 21.88 -9.09 21.96
CA ILE A 114 20.62 -8.62 21.38
C ILE A 114 20.47 -9.04 19.92
N CYS A 115 21.55 -9.01 19.13
CA CYS A 115 21.54 -9.52 17.75
C CYS A 115 21.20 -11.01 17.72
N THR A 116 21.75 -11.80 18.64
CA THR A 116 21.48 -13.24 18.73
C THR A 116 20.04 -13.50 19.18
N PHE A 117 19.57 -12.75 20.17
CA PHE A 117 18.19 -12.82 20.65
C PHE A 117 17.18 -12.50 19.54
N HIS A 118 17.34 -11.36 18.85
CA HIS A 118 16.50 -10.99 17.71
C HIS A 118 16.57 -12.04 16.60
N PHE A 119 17.76 -12.57 16.31
CA PHE A 119 17.94 -13.59 15.27
C PHE A 119 17.15 -14.85 15.59
N LEU A 120 17.24 -15.35 16.82
CA LEU A 120 16.53 -16.55 17.25
C LEU A 120 15.01 -16.35 17.34
N LEU A 121 14.57 -15.13 17.67
CA LEU A 121 13.16 -14.82 17.86
C LEU A 121 12.41 -14.68 16.53
N HIS A 122 12.98 -13.94 15.56
CA HIS A 122 12.32 -13.65 14.29
C HIS A 122 13.27 -13.39 13.11
N GLY A 123 14.49 -12.90 13.35
CA GLY A 123 15.44 -12.59 12.28
C GLY A 123 15.81 -13.80 11.42
N LEU A 124 15.85 -15.00 12.00
CA LEU A 124 16.06 -16.25 11.27
C LEU A 124 14.96 -16.51 10.25
N HIS A 125 13.71 -16.26 10.61
CA HIS A 125 12.57 -16.38 9.71
C HIS A 125 12.65 -15.37 8.56
N HIS A 126 13.00 -14.11 8.83
CA HIS A 126 13.25 -13.13 7.75
C HIS A 126 14.40 -13.53 6.84
N LYS A 127 15.44 -14.14 7.41
CA LYS A 127 16.63 -14.51 6.66
C LYS A 127 16.41 -15.70 5.73
N VAL A 128 15.71 -16.73 6.21
CA VAL A 128 15.37 -17.95 5.47
C VAL A 128 13.87 -18.23 5.54
N PRO A 129 13.03 -17.39 4.90
CA PRO A 129 11.57 -17.46 5.05
C PRO A 129 10.96 -18.77 4.55
N PHE A 130 11.69 -19.49 3.68
CA PHE A 130 11.28 -20.77 3.11
C PHE A 130 11.89 -22.00 3.81
N ASP A 131 12.41 -21.85 5.04
CA ASP A 131 12.75 -23.00 5.90
C ASP A 131 11.51 -23.49 6.67
N PRO A 132 10.96 -24.69 6.36
CA PRO A 132 9.68 -25.13 6.92
C PRO A 132 9.75 -25.51 8.40
N TYR A 133 10.96 -25.61 8.95
CA TYR A 133 11.17 -25.98 10.35
C TYR A 133 11.51 -24.78 11.25
N ARG A 134 11.59 -23.56 10.71
CA ARG A 134 12.02 -22.35 11.43
C ARG A 134 11.12 -21.15 11.19
N LEU A 135 9.85 -21.43 10.93
CA LEU A 135 8.81 -20.43 10.81
C LEU A 135 7.99 -20.36 12.09
N VAL A 136 7.42 -21.49 12.51
CA VAL A 136 6.53 -21.56 13.66
C VAL A 136 7.30 -21.44 14.98
N PHE A 137 6.65 -20.89 16.01
CA PHE A 137 7.32 -20.66 17.28
C PHE A 137 7.44 -21.96 18.10
N PRO A 138 8.63 -22.35 18.59
CA PRO A 138 8.80 -23.64 19.27
C PRO A 138 7.98 -23.73 20.58
N PRO A 139 7.31 -24.86 20.88
CA PRO A 139 6.42 -24.98 22.05
C PRO A 139 7.07 -24.72 23.42
N PHE A 140 8.33 -25.12 23.61
CA PHE A 140 9.02 -24.95 24.89
C PHE A 140 9.27 -23.47 25.23
N PRO A 141 9.94 -22.66 24.38
CA PRO A 141 10.00 -21.20 24.54
C PRO A 141 8.62 -20.54 24.65
N ALA A 142 7.66 -21.00 23.85
CA ALA A 142 6.28 -20.50 23.87
C ALA A 142 5.61 -20.69 25.25
N THR A 143 5.87 -21.82 25.93
CA THR A 143 5.36 -22.10 27.28
C THR A 143 5.93 -21.13 28.33
N ILE A 144 7.19 -20.73 28.19
CA ILE A 144 7.80 -19.72 29.06
C ILE A 144 7.10 -18.38 28.87
N LEU A 145 6.90 -17.95 27.61
CA LEU A 145 6.19 -16.70 27.31
C LEU A 145 4.73 -16.73 27.79
N ALA A 146 4.01 -17.83 27.57
CA ALA A 146 2.65 -18.00 28.06
C ALA A 146 2.57 -17.87 29.59
N THR A 147 3.54 -18.45 30.31
CA THR A 147 3.65 -18.34 31.77
C THR A 147 3.88 -16.90 32.23
N LEU A 148 4.72 -16.15 31.51
CA LEU A 148 4.98 -14.73 31.78
C LEU A 148 3.72 -13.88 31.53
N PHE A 149 3.03 -14.09 30.40
CA PHE A 149 1.79 -13.38 30.09
C PHE A 149 0.63 -13.74 31.02
N TYR A 150 0.65 -14.91 31.65
CA TYR A 150 -0.35 -15.30 32.63
C TYR A 150 -0.23 -14.50 33.95
N GLN A 151 0.98 -14.13 34.40
CA GLN A 151 1.20 -13.48 35.70
C GLN A 151 0.30 -12.24 35.97
N PRO A 152 0.10 -11.30 35.02
CA PRO A 152 -0.78 -10.17 35.24
C PRO A 152 -2.28 -10.52 35.15
N LEU A 153 -2.67 -11.62 34.51
CA LEU A 153 -4.09 -11.91 34.23
C LEU A 153 -4.96 -12.04 35.48
N PRO A 154 -4.54 -12.69 36.59
CA PRO A 154 -5.33 -12.73 37.82
C PRO A 154 -5.66 -11.36 38.42
N LEU A 155 -4.88 -10.32 38.10
CA LEU A 155 -5.13 -8.95 38.55
C LEU A 155 -6.10 -8.19 37.62
N LEU A 156 -6.16 -8.60 36.35
CA LEU A 156 -6.87 -7.88 35.28
C LEU A 156 -8.19 -8.53 34.88
N ALA A 157 -8.38 -9.82 35.17
CA ALA A 157 -9.51 -10.60 34.68
C ALA A 157 -10.12 -11.48 35.79
N SER A 158 -11.44 -11.52 35.86
CA SER A 158 -12.19 -12.35 36.82
C SER A 158 -12.02 -13.86 36.54
N SER A 159 -11.79 -14.23 35.28
CA SER A 159 -11.58 -15.61 34.81
C SER A 159 -10.26 -15.73 34.03
N PRO A 160 -9.08 -15.62 34.69
CA PRO A 160 -7.78 -15.47 34.03
C PRO A 160 -7.37 -16.70 33.21
N LYS A 161 -7.77 -17.91 33.62
CA LYS A 161 -7.49 -19.15 32.87
C LYS A 161 -8.28 -19.24 31.57
N LEU A 162 -9.55 -18.80 31.56
CA LEU A 162 -10.34 -18.73 30.33
C LEU A 162 -9.77 -17.67 29.38
N MET A 163 -9.36 -16.52 29.91
CA MET A 163 -8.67 -15.49 29.13
C MET A 163 -7.35 -16.03 28.54
N LEU A 164 -6.54 -16.75 29.32
CA LEU A 164 -5.31 -17.38 28.83
C LEU A 164 -5.62 -18.41 27.73
N ALA A 165 -6.60 -19.28 27.93
CA ALA A 165 -6.97 -20.30 26.94
C ALA A 165 -7.42 -19.67 25.61
N GLY A 166 -8.21 -18.60 25.67
CA GLY A 166 -8.58 -17.81 24.49
C GLY A 166 -7.38 -17.16 23.81
N GLY A 167 -6.45 -16.60 24.59
CA GLY A 167 -5.21 -16.02 24.06
C GLY A 167 -4.32 -17.07 23.37
N LEU A 168 -4.19 -18.26 23.97
CA LEU A 168 -3.46 -19.39 23.38
C LEU A 168 -4.12 -19.91 22.10
N LEU A 169 -5.46 -19.91 22.02
CA LEU A 169 -6.17 -20.21 20.78
C LEU A 169 -5.88 -19.15 19.70
N GLY A 170 -5.89 -17.88 20.08
CA GLY A 170 -5.48 -16.79 19.19
C GLY A 170 -4.06 -17.00 18.64
N TYR A 171 -3.10 -17.32 19.52
CA TYR A 171 -1.73 -17.67 19.16
C TYR A 171 -1.65 -18.85 18.20
N LEU A 172 -2.35 -19.95 18.50
CA LEU A 172 -2.36 -21.12 17.65
C LEU A 172 -2.89 -20.77 16.25
N CYS A 173 -4.00 -20.02 16.16
CA CYS A 173 -4.54 -19.55 14.90
C CYS A 173 -3.54 -18.66 14.15
N TYR A 174 -2.89 -17.73 14.83
CA TYR A 174 -1.85 -16.88 14.26
C TYR A 174 -0.71 -17.69 13.64
N ASP A 175 -0.14 -18.64 14.39
CA ASP A 175 1.05 -19.39 13.97
C ASP A 175 0.71 -20.30 12.77
N MET A 176 -0.49 -20.87 12.76
CA MET A 176 -0.99 -21.68 11.64
C MET A 176 -1.33 -20.84 10.41
N ILE A 177 -1.91 -19.65 10.57
CA ILE A 177 -2.13 -18.71 9.46
C ILE A 177 -0.77 -18.29 8.89
N HIS A 178 0.17 -17.92 9.74
CA HIS A 178 1.52 -17.49 9.37
C HIS A 178 2.25 -18.58 8.56
N TYR A 179 2.21 -19.83 9.03
CA TYR A 179 2.77 -20.95 8.29
C TYR A 179 2.07 -21.17 6.95
N TYR A 180 0.73 -21.17 6.94
CA TYR A 180 -0.05 -21.41 5.74
C TYR A 180 0.13 -20.33 4.67
N ILE A 181 0.33 -19.06 5.03
CA ILE A 181 0.56 -18.01 4.04
C ILE A 181 1.95 -18.09 3.41
N HIS A 182 2.94 -18.72 4.06
CA HIS A 182 4.24 -19.02 3.44
C HIS A 182 4.17 -20.24 2.51
N TYR A 183 3.64 -21.36 2.98
CA TYR A 183 3.73 -22.66 2.28
C TYR A 183 2.47 -23.09 1.54
N GLY A 184 1.30 -22.60 1.95
CA GLY A 184 0.03 -22.93 1.34
C GLY A 184 -0.24 -22.20 0.03
N SER A 185 -1.24 -22.70 -0.70
CA SER A 185 -1.77 -22.10 -1.92
C SER A 185 -3.20 -21.62 -1.68
N PRO A 186 -3.39 -20.46 -1.02
CA PRO A 186 -4.71 -19.99 -0.63
C PRO A 186 -5.58 -19.67 -1.85
N THR A 187 -6.73 -20.34 -1.95
CA THR A 187 -7.77 -20.07 -2.96
C THR A 187 -8.79 -19.05 -2.48
N VAL A 188 -9.00 -18.94 -1.17
CA VAL A 188 -9.89 -17.94 -0.56
C VAL A 188 -9.23 -16.56 -0.63
N GLN A 189 -9.95 -15.58 -1.20
CA GLN A 189 -9.43 -14.23 -1.45
C GLN A 189 -8.81 -13.57 -0.21
N TYR A 190 -9.43 -13.74 0.96
CA TYR A 190 -8.91 -13.22 2.23
C TYR A 190 -7.50 -13.75 2.53
N MET A 191 -7.32 -15.07 2.46
CA MET A 191 -6.02 -15.74 2.71
C MET A 191 -4.99 -15.43 1.62
N TYR A 192 -5.42 -15.25 0.37
CA TYR A 192 -4.56 -14.80 -0.71
C TYR A 192 -4.04 -13.37 -0.47
N ASN A 193 -4.91 -12.46 -0.04
CA ASN A 193 -4.51 -11.08 0.28
C ASN A 193 -3.57 -11.04 1.49
N LEU A 194 -3.83 -11.87 2.50
CA LEU A 194 -2.97 -12.08 3.65
C LEU A 194 -1.56 -12.51 3.24
N LYS A 195 -1.46 -13.53 2.36
CA LYS A 195 -0.20 -13.99 1.78
C LYS A 195 0.54 -12.87 1.07
N ARG A 196 -0.14 -12.13 0.19
CA ARG A 196 0.47 -11.00 -0.53
C ARG A 196 0.94 -9.90 0.43
N TYR A 197 0.14 -9.53 1.42
CA TYR A 197 0.46 -8.50 2.41
C TYR A 197 1.71 -8.88 3.21
N HIS A 198 1.76 -10.11 3.71
CA HIS A 198 2.89 -10.58 4.48
C HIS A 198 4.15 -10.83 3.63
N TYR A 199 4.01 -11.21 2.36
CA TYR A 199 5.16 -11.27 1.45
C TYR A 199 5.75 -9.87 1.20
N GLN A 200 4.92 -8.82 1.11
CA GLN A 200 5.42 -7.45 1.02
C GLN A 200 6.23 -7.07 2.28
N HIS A 201 5.81 -7.53 3.46
CA HIS A 201 6.57 -7.37 4.69
C HIS A 201 7.96 -8.03 4.59
N HIS A 202 8.06 -9.28 4.09
CA HIS A 202 9.36 -9.95 3.93
C HIS A 202 10.30 -9.35 2.87
N PHE A 203 9.76 -9.00 1.71
CA PHE A 203 10.57 -8.77 0.50
C PHE A 203 10.63 -7.32 0.05
N VAL A 204 9.78 -6.44 0.60
CA VAL A 204 9.69 -5.04 0.16
C VAL A 204 9.90 -4.07 1.31
N ARG A 205 9.12 -4.20 2.39
CA ARG A 205 9.10 -3.28 3.54
C ARG A 205 8.96 -4.06 4.85
N HIS A 206 10.09 -4.49 5.42
CA HIS A 206 10.10 -5.18 6.72
C HIS A 206 9.71 -4.27 7.89
N ASP A 207 9.75 -2.95 7.70
CA ASP A 207 9.36 -1.91 8.67
C ASP A 207 7.84 -1.64 8.73
N ALA A 208 7.05 -2.37 7.96
CA ALA A 208 5.59 -2.27 7.93
C ALA A 208 4.95 -3.64 7.74
N GLY A 209 3.66 -3.78 8.03
CA GLY A 209 2.97 -5.05 7.77
C GLY A 209 2.94 -6.04 8.94
N PHE A 210 2.97 -5.54 10.18
CA PHE A 210 3.11 -6.38 11.38
C PHE A 210 1.88 -7.24 11.72
N GLY A 211 0.70 -6.97 11.15
CA GLY A 211 -0.49 -7.80 11.36
C GLY A 211 -0.46 -9.05 10.46
N ILE A 212 -0.49 -10.25 11.06
CA ILE A 212 -0.47 -11.52 10.34
C ILE A 212 -1.85 -12.16 10.26
N SER A 213 -2.69 -12.05 11.30
CA SER A 213 -4.01 -12.68 11.32
C SER A 213 -5.12 -11.79 10.74
N SER A 214 -4.91 -10.46 10.66
CA SER A 214 -5.88 -9.47 10.18
C SER A 214 -5.21 -8.28 9.47
N PRO A 215 -5.08 -8.27 8.13
CA PRO A 215 -4.25 -7.30 7.43
C PRO A 215 -5.05 -6.20 6.71
N HIS A 216 -6.34 -6.03 7.01
CA HIS A 216 -7.21 -5.23 6.14
C HIS A 216 -7.56 -3.87 6.73
N LEU A 217 -6.88 -2.85 6.21
CA LEU A 217 -7.32 -1.45 6.31
C LEU A 217 -8.63 -1.19 5.54
N VAL A 218 -8.96 -2.03 4.53
CA VAL A 218 -10.19 -1.96 3.72
C VAL A 218 -10.69 -3.34 3.32
N ASP A 219 -12.02 -3.47 3.21
CA ASP A 219 -12.75 -4.60 2.64
C ASP A 219 -12.99 -4.36 1.14
N TRP A 220 -12.27 -5.10 0.31
CA TRP A 220 -12.36 -4.98 -1.15
C TRP A 220 -13.64 -5.53 -1.77
N SER A 221 -14.46 -6.27 -1.03
CA SER A 221 -15.78 -6.72 -1.49
C SER A 221 -16.84 -5.62 -1.37
N LYS A 222 -16.54 -4.57 -0.60
CA LYS A 222 -17.44 -3.44 -0.34
C LYS A 222 -17.04 -2.21 -1.13
N PRO A 223 -17.97 -1.26 -1.33
CA PRO A 223 -17.66 -0.01 -2.01
C PRO A 223 -16.61 0.83 -1.27
N MET A 224 -15.63 1.32 -2.01
CA MET A 224 -14.43 1.91 -1.44
C MET A 224 -14.68 3.28 -0.83
N LEU A 225 -15.61 4.07 -1.39
CA LEU A 225 -15.77 5.47 -1.00
C LEU A 225 -16.16 5.63 0.49
N ARG A 226 -16.97 4.71 1.03
CA ARG A 226 -17.35 4.72 2.46
C ARG A 226 -16.22 4.29 3.40
N GLN A 227 -15.21 3.61 2.86
CA GLN A 227 -14.09 3.06 3.63
C GLN A 227 -12.90 4.02 3.69
N ILE A 228 -12.87 5.07 2.84
CA ILE A 228 -11.77 6.05 2.86
C ILE A 228 -11.68 6.74 4.23
N GLY A 229 -12.81 7.05 4.86
CA GLY A 229 -12.82 7.69 6.18
C GLY A 229 -12.25 6.83 7.30
N SER A 230 -12.31 5.49 7.21
CA SER A 230 -11.76 4.59 8.23
C SER A 230 -10.24 4.44 8.14
N LEU A 231 -9.61 4.90 7.06
CA LEU A 231 -8.16 4.79 6.86
C LEU A 231 -7.37 5.74 7.75
N LYS A 232 -7.93 6.88 8.16
CA LYS A 232 -7.30 7.88 9.04
C LYS A 232 -5.83 8.14 8.64
N GLU A 233 -4.89 7.99 9.58
CA GLU A 233 -3.44 8.18 9.35
C GLU A 233 -2.84 7.23 8.30
N HIS A 234 -3.49 6.11 7.98
CA HIS A 234 -2.99 5.13 7.01
C HIS A 234 -3.37 5.44 5.56
N TYR A 235 -4.19 6.48 5.32
CA TYR A 235 -4.68 6.80 3.98
C TYR A 235 -3.56 7.08 2.97
N THR A 236 -2.64 7.98 3.30
CA THR A 236 -1.54 8.40 2.41
C THR A 236 -0.67 7.22 1.98
N GLU A 237 -0.34 6.33 2.91
CA GLU A 237 0.43 5.13 2.59
C GLU A 237 -0.40 4.15 1.76
N TRP A 238 -1.67 3.93 2.12
CA TRP A 238 -2.54 2.98 1.45
C TRP A 238 -2.81 3.37 0.00
N VAL A 239 -3.07 4.64 -0.28
CA VAL A 239 -3.46 5.14 -1.62
C VAL A 239 -2.28 5.07 -2.60
N ASN A 240 -1.06 5.34 -2.12
CA ASN A 240 0.18 5.29 -2.91
C ASN A 240 0.76 3.87 -3.07
N LYS A 241 -0.01 2.83 -2.75
CA LYS A 241 0.36 1.42 -3.01
C LYS A 241 -0.54 0.85 -4.11
N PRO A 242 -0.10 0.91 -5.38
CA PRO A 242 -0.88 0.42 -6.51
C PRO A 242 -1.30 -1.05 -6.35
N VAL A 243 -2.50 -1.35 -6.84
CA VAL A 243 -3.03 -2.70 -6.98
C VAL A 243 -3.59 -2.88 -8.38
N ASP A 244 -3.41 -4.07 -8.93
CA ASP A 244 -4.01 -4.47 -10.21
C ASP A 244 -5.24 -5.32 -9.91
N ARG A 245 -6.39 -4.67 -9.77
CA ARG A 245 -7.69 -5.30 -9.51
C ARG A 245 -8.85 -4.33 -9.74
N PRO A 246 -10.07 -4.84 -9.99
CA PRO A 246 -11.27 -4.02 -9.98
C PRO A 246 -11.50 -3.35 -8.63
N LEU A 247 -11.94 -2.09 -8.67
CA LEU A 247 -12.33 -1.29 -7.50
C LEU A 247 -13.69 -0.64 -7.75
N ARG A 248 -14.64 -0.89 -6.85
CA ARG A 248 -15.99 -0.32 -6.89
C ARG A 248 -16.10 0.86 -5.94
N LEU A 249 -16.60 2.01 -6.39
CA LEU A 249 -16.75 3.22 -5.57
C LEU A 249 -18.07 3.25 -4.82
N PHE A 250 -19.18 2.83 -5.46
CA PHE A 250 -20.54 3.00 -4.94
C PHE A 250 -21.29 1.67 -4.80
N GLU A 251 -22.24 1.60 -3.85
CA GLU A 251 -23.17 0.45 -3.76
C GLU A 251 -24.09 0.39 -4.98
N SER A 252 -24.60 1.54 -5.41
CA SER A 252 -25.53 1.66 -6.55
C SER A 252 -24.82 1.46 -7.89
N ASP A 253 -25.39 0.60 -8.75
CA ASP A 253 -24.88 0.36 -10.11
C ASP A 253 -24.92 1.61 -10.98
N LEU A 254 -25.95 2.44 -10.85
CA LEU A 254 -26.06 3.69 -11.60
C LEU A 254 -24.92 4.66 -11.24
N LYS A 255 -24.66 4.86 -9.94
CA LYS A 255 -23.58 5.73 -9.47
C LYS A 255 -22.21 5.18 -9.89
N GLU A 256 -22.04 3.86 -9.81
CA GLU A 256 -20.84 3.18 -10.25
C GLU A 256 -20.61 3.39 -11.76
N MET A 257 -21.64 3.21 -12.59
CA MET A 257 -21.60 3.45 -14.03
C MET A 257 -21.22 4.89 -14.36
N LEU A 258 -21.86 5.88 -13.73
CA LEU A 258 -21.56 7.31 -13.95
C LEU A 258 -20.14 7.71 -13.57
N SER A 259 -19.52 6.94 -12.69
CA SER A 259 -18.16 7.21 -12.24
C SER A 259 -17.08 6.61 -13.16
N LYS A 260 -17.46 5.75 -14.11
CA LYS A 260 -16.57 5.14 -15.11
C LYS A 260 -16.55 5.97 -16.39
N THR A 261 -15.37 6.41 -16.82
CA THR A 261 -15.20 7.23 -18.03
C THR A 261 -14.26 6.53 -19.02
N PRO A 262 -14.79 5.94 -20.11
CA PRO A 262 -13.97 5.43 -21.21
C PRO A 262 -13.16 6.55 -21.88
N TRP A 263 -11.92 6.27 -22.29
CA TRP A 263 -11.02 7.27 -22.88
C TRP A 263 -11.61 8.03 -24.07
N TRP A 264 -12.37 7.35 -24.93
CA TRP A 264 -12.93 7.92 -26.17
C TRP A 264 -14.05 8.95 -25.92
N ILE A 265 -14.62 9.00 -24.71
CA ILE A 265 -15.58 10.03 -24.32
C ILE A 265 -14.91 11.42 -24.31
N ILE A 266 -13.64 11.49 -23.94
CA ILE A 266 -12.90 12.75 -23.83
C ILE A 266 -12.81 13.47 -25.19
N PRO A 267 -12.24 12.88 -26.27
CA PRO A 267 -12.22 13.56 -27.57
C PRO A 267 -13.63 13.80 -28.12
N LEU A 268 -14.59 12.90 -27.89
CA LEU A 268 -15.97 13.06 -28.36
C LEU A 268 -16.63 14.35 -27.83
N ILE A 269 -16.36 14.72 -26.57
CA ILE A 269 -16.92 15.93 -25.94
C ILE A 269 -16.06 17.17 -26.23
N TRP A 270 -14.75 17.04 -26.09
CA TRP A 270 -13.86 18.19 -26.10
C TRP A 270 -13.50 18.67 -27.51
N VAL A 271 -13.42 17.80 -28.53
CA VAL A 271 -13.13 18.24 -29.90
C VAL A 271 -14.22 19.18 -30.45
N PRO A 272 -15.53 18.87 -30.36
CA PRO A 272 -16.58 19.81 -30.75
C PRO A 272 -16.52 21.12 -29.95
N THR A 273 -16.23 21.04 -28.65
CA THR A 273 -16.14 22.21 -27.76
C THR A 273 -14.98 23.12 -28.17
N ILE A 274 -13.80 22.57 -28.40
CA ILE A 274 -12.61 23.31 -28.88
C ILE A 274 -12.90 23.93 -30.24
N THR A 275 -13.53 23.19 -31.15
CA THR A 275 -13.86 23.68 -32.49
C THR A 275 -14.82 24.86 -32.43
N TYR A 276 -15.87 24.75 -31.61
CA TYR A 276 -16.83 25.84 -31.39
C TYR A 276 -16.16 27.07 -30.76
N LEU A 277 -15.38 26.89 -29.69
CA LEU A 277 -14.65 27.97 -29.02
C LEU A 277 -13.64 28.66 -29.95
N ALA A 278 -12.94 27.88 -30.77
CA ALA A 278 -12.01 28.40 -31.76
C ALA A 278 -12.74 29.21 -32.85
N TYR A 279 -13.88 28.71 -33.35
CA TYR A 279 -14.71 29.40 -34.33
C TYR A 279 -15.23 30.75 -33.81
N ILE A 280 -15.87 30.76 -32.63
CA ILE A 280 -16.39 32.01 -32.05
C ILE A 280 -15.25 32.98 -31.71
N GLY A 281 -14.12 32.46 -31.21
CA GLY A 281 -12.97 33.27 -30.85
C GLY A 281 -12.31 33.90 -32.05
N TRP A 282 -12.29 33.20 -33.19
CA TRP A 282 -11.79 33.73 -34.45
C TRP A 282 -12.69 34.86 -34.97
N TYR A 283 -14.01 34.63 -34.99
CA TYR A 283 -14.97 35.65 -35.40
C TYR A 283 -14.90 36.92 -34.52
N GLN A 284 -14.78 36.74 -33.20
CA GLN A 284 -14.61 37.85 -32.26
C GLN A 284 -13.31 38.62 -32.48
N ALA A 285 -12.21 37.91 -32.73
CA ALA A 285 -10.91 38.54 -32.99
C ALA A 285 -10.96 39.38 -34.28
N GLU A 286 -11.55 38.87 -35.36
CA GLU A 286 -11.74 39.61 -36.61
C GLU A 286 -12.63 40.84 -36.42
N ALA A 287 -13.75 40.71 -35.69
CA ALA A 287 -14.64 41.83 -35.38
C ALA A 287 -13.96 42.94 -34.56
N GLN A 288 -12.96 42.59 -33.74
CA GLN A 288 -12.15 43.52 -32.96
C GLN A 288 -10.94 44.07 -33.74
N GLY A 289 -10.76 43.66 -35.02
CA GLY A 289 -9.67 44.11 -35.87
C GLY A 289 -8.32 43.44 -35.57
N PHE A 290 -8.30 42.33 -34.83
CA PHE A 290 -7.08 41.58 -34.58
C PHE A 290 -6.67 40.77 -35.82
N GLY A 291 -5.39 40.85 -36.18
CA GLY A 291 -4.82 40.06 -37.27
C GLY A 291 -4.59 38.59 -36.90
N HIS A 292 -4.42 37.73 -37.91
CA HIS A 292 -4.26 36.28 -37.73
C HIS A 292 -3.13 35.88 -36.76
N THR A 293 -2.00 36.61 -36.77
CA THR A 293 -0.89 36.36 -35.84
C THR A 293 -1.32 36.47 -34.39
N HIS A 294 -2.11 37.48 -34.04
CA HIS A 294 -2.61 37.67 -32.67
C HIS A 294 -3.56 36.56 -32.26
N SER A 295 -4.42 36.12 -33.17
CA SER A 295 -5.33 34.99 -32.97
C SER A 295 -4.58 33.68 -32.74
N TYR A 296 -3.55 33.38 -33.54
CA TYR A 296 -2.71 32.19 -33.36
C TYR A 296 -1.92 32.24 -32.05
N LEU A 297 -1.37 33.40 -31.68
CA LEU A 297 -0.67 33.58 -30.41
C LEU A 297 -1.62 33.42 -29.21
N SER A 298 -2.85 33.91 -29.31
CA SER A 298 -3.87 33.74 -28.26
C SER A 298 -4.21 32.26 -28.07
N PHE A 299 -4.44 31.54 -29.17
CA PHE A 299 -4.70 30.09 -29.12
C PHE A 299 -3.50 29.30 -28.58
N GLY A 300 -2.29 29.58 -29.07
CA GLY A 300 -1.06 28.95 -28.59
C GLY A 300 -0.75 29.29 -27.12
N GLY A 301 -1.06 30.52 -26.69
CA GLY A 301 -0.98 30.96 -25.30
C GLY A 301 -1.88 30.14 -24.39
N GLY A 302 -3.09 29.79 -24.84
CA GLY A 302 -3.97 28.85 -24.15
C GLY A 302 -3.33 27.48 -23.90
N ILE A 303 -2.73 26.88 -24.94
CA ILE A 303 -2.04 25.58 -24.82
C ILE A 303 -0.87 25.70 -23.82
N PHE A 304 -0.09 26.77 -23.91
CA PHE A 304 1.01 27.01 -22.98
C PHE A 304 0.54 27.16 -21.53
N LEU A 305 -0.54 27.92 -21.30
CA LEU A 305 -1.17 28.07 -19.99
C LEU A 305 -1.63 26.73 -19.42
N TRP A 306 -2.16 25.84 -20.26
CA TRP A 306 -2.49 24.49 -19.81
C TRP A 306 -1.26 23.75 -19.25
N THR A 307 -0.10 23.82 -19.91
CA THR A 307 1.08 23.07 -19.44
C THR A 307 1.51 23.46 -18.03
N ILE A 308 1.42 24.75 -17.66
CA ILE A 308 1.72 25.19 -16.30
C ILE A 308 0.60 24.81 -15.34
N THR A 309 -0.67 24.91 -15.75
CA THR A 309 -1.80 24.47 -14.93
C THR A 309 -1.74 22.98 -14.63
N GLU A 310 -1.43 22.14 -15.63
CA GLU A 310 -1.19 20.70 -15.46
C GLU A 310 -0.18 20.45 -14.35
N TYR A 311 1.00 21.09 -14.42
CA TYR A 311 2.06 20.90 -13.44
C TYR A 311 1.62 21.34 -12.03
N LEU A 312 1.01 22.52 -11.91
CA LEU A 312 0.55 23.06 -10.63
C LEU A 312 -0.56 22.21 -10.02
N MET A 313 -1.55 21.80 -10.80
CA MET A 313 -2.63 20.93 -10.35
C MET A 313 -2.08 19.56 -9.93
N HIS A 314 -1.24 18.95 -10.77
CA HIS A 314 -0.71 17.62 -10.48
C HIS A 314 0.14 17.64 -9.21
N ARG A 315 0.98 18.66 -9.00
CA ARG A 315 1.82 18.78 -7.81
C ARG A 315 1.05 19.15 -6.54
N PHE A 316 0.20 20.17 -6.60
CA PHE A 316 -0.35 20.81 -5.38
C PHE A 316 -1.78 20.39 -5.05
N ILE A 317 -2.56 19.90 -6.03
CA ILE A 317 -3.93 19.45 -5.83
C ILE A 317 -4.00 17.93 -5.84
N PHE A 318 -3.46 17.31 -6.87
CA PHE A 318 -3.53 15.86 -7.06
C PHE A 318 -2.57 15.10 -6.14
N HIS A 319 -1.47 15.72 -5.72
CA HIS A 319 -0.54 15.23 -4.68
C HIS A 319 -0.58 16.10 -3.42
N VAL A 320 -1.76 16.64 -3.08
CA VAL A 320 -1.96 17.37 -1.82
C VAL A 320 -1.57 16.48 -0.62
N ASN A 321 -0.91 17.06 0.38
CA ASN A 321 -0.52 16.30 1.56
C ASN A 321 -1.77 15.84 2.34
N THR A 322 -1.95 14.53 2.46
CA THR A 322 -3.05 13.90 3.19
C THR A 322 -2.63 13.26 4.51
N GLU A 323 -1.39 13.47 4.96
CA GLU A 323 -0.93 13.04 6.28
C GLU A 323 -1.77 13.73 7.37
N ASN A 324 -2.37 12.93 8.26
CA ASN A 324 -3.26 13.39 9.32
C ASN A 324 -4.46 14.23 8.84
N ALA A 325 -4.84 14.10 7.56
CA ALA A 325 -5.96 14.83 6.99
C ALA A 325 -7.32 14.25 7.43
N GLY A 326 -8.33 15.13 7.50
CA GLY A 326 -9.70 14.72 7.75
C GLY A 326 -10.32 13.97 6.57
N VAL A 327 -11.42 13.26 6.85
CA VAL A 327 -12.15 12.41 5.88
C VAL A 327 -12.46 13.13 4.58
N PHE A 328 -12.84 14.41 4.66
CA PHE A 328 -13.16 15.23 3.49
C PHE A 328 -11.97 15.34 2.52
N LEU A 329 -10.79 15.74 3.01
CA LEU A 329 -9.61 15.92 2.17
C LEU A 329 -9.10 14.59 1.62
N CYS A 330 -9.12 13.52 2.42
CA CYS A 330 -8.78 12.17 1.92
C CYS A 330 -9.72 11.74 0.80
N THR A 331 -11.03 11.96 0.95
CA THR A 331 -12.03 11.63 -0.08
C THR A 331 -11.84 12.48 -1.34
N PHE A 332 -11.58 13.78 -1.17
CA PHE A 332 -11.28 14.69 -2.27
C PHE A 332 -10.04 14.22 -3.05
N HIS A 333 -8.91 14.00 -2.36
CA HIS A 333 -7.70 13.45 -2.98
C HIS A 333 -7.97 12.14 -3.70
N PHE A 334 -8.74 11.23 -3.07
CA PHE A 334 -9.05 9.92 -3.64
C PHE A 334 -9.80 10.04 -4.97
N LEU A 335 -10.82 10.90 -5.03
CA LEU A 335 -11.63 11.07 -6.24
C LEU A 335 -10.90 11.79 -7.37
N PHE A 336 -9.99 12.71 -7.06
CA PHE A 336 -9.28 13.50 -8.07
C PHE A 336 -8.06 12.77 -8.64
N HIS A 337 -7.31 12.02 -7.82
CA HIS A 337 -6.08 11.39 -8.27
C HIS A 337 -5.68 10.11 -7.52
N GLY A 338 -6.00 10.02 -6.22
CA GLY A 338 -5.65 8.86 -5.41
C GLY A 338 -6.22 7.55 -5.95
N LEU A 339 -7.42 7.56 -6.54
CA LEU A 339 -8.01 6.40 -7.21
C LEU A 339 -7.12 5.92 -8.37
N HIS A 340 -6.61 6.85 -9.18
CA HIS A 340 -5.72 6.54 -10.28
C HIS A 340 -4.40 5.94 -9.79
N HIS A 341 -3.77 6.51 -8.76
CA HIS A 341 -2.58 5.91 -8.13
C HIS A 341 -2.86 4.53 -7.52
N LYS A 342 -4.06 4.34 -6.98
CA LYS A 342 -4.43 3.08 -6.34
C LYS A 342 -4.67 1.97 -7.35
N VAL A 343 -5.34 2.25 -8.46
CA VAL A 343 -5.65 1.31 -9.54
C VAL A 343 -5.21 1.90 -10.90
N PRO A 344 -3.90 2.02 -11.16
CA PRO A 344 -3.38 2.73 -12.33
C PRO A 344 -3.78 2.06 -13.66
N PHE A 345 -4.12 0.77 -13.61
CA PHE A 345 -4.53 -0.04 -14.76
C PHE A 345 -6.04 -0.27 -14.85
N ASP A 346 -6.88 0.52 -14.15
CA ASP A 346 -8.32 0.56 -14.42
C ASP A 346 -8.62 1.51 -15.60
N PRO A 347 -9.09 0.99 -16.76
CA PRO A 347 -9.22 1.78 -17.99
C PRO A 347 -10.35 2.80 -17.94
N TYR A 348 -11.19 2.75 -16.91
CA TYR A 348 -12.33 3.65 -16.74
C TYR A 348 -12.12 4.70 -15.64
N ARG A 349 -10.98 4.67 -14.93
CA ARG A 349 -10.68 5.51 -13.75
C ARG A 349 -9.41 6.35 -13.90
N LEU A 350 -8.94 6.50 -15.13
CA LEU A 350 -7.74 7.28 -15.45
C LEU A 350 -8.09 8.68 -15.93
N VAL A 351 -8.89 8.77 -17.00
CA VAL A 351 -9.26 10.05 -17.61
C VAL A 351 -10.23 10.82 -16.72
N PHE A 352 -10.16 12.15 -16.77
CA PHE A 352 -10.96 12.96 -15.85
C PHE A 352 -12.42 13.04 -16.33
N PRO A 353 -13.43 12.79 -15.46
CA PRO A 353 -14.82 12.74 -15.90
C PRO A 353 -15.30 14.08 -16.52
N PRO A 354 -16.07 14.05 -17.63
CA PRO A 354 -16.41 15.26 -18.38
C PRO A 354 -17.20 16.32 -17.62
N PHE A 355 -18.14 15.91 -16.76
CA PHE A 355 -18.97 16.86 -16.01
C PHE A 355 -18.13 17.69 -15.02
N PRO A 356 -17.33 17.09 -14.10
CA PRO A 356 -16.36 17.83 -13.30
C PRO A 356 -15.37 18.65 -14.14
N ALA A 357 -14.85 18.12 -15.25
CA ALA A 357 -13.98 18.89 -16.15
C ALA A 357 -14.66 20.15 -16.69
N ALA A 358 -15.93 20.07 -17.12
CA ALA A 358 -16.69 21.21 -17.62
C ALA A 358 -16.92 22.29 -16.56
N VAL A 359 -17.15 21.89 -15.31
CA VAL A 359 -17.23 22.85 -14.19
C VAL A 359 -15.89 23.57 -14.01
N ILE A 360 -14.77 22.84 -14.00
CA ILE A 360 -13.43 23.43 -13.85
C ILE A 360 -13.10 24.34 -15.04
N ALA A 361 -13.39 23.91 -16.27
CA ALA A 361 -13.18 24.72 -17.47
C ALA A 361 -14.01 26.01 -17.46
N SER A 362 -15.27 25.93 -17.03
CA SER A 362 -16.16 27.10 -16.90
C SER A 362 -15.61 28.09 -15.87
N LEU A 363 -15.19 27.61 -14.69
CA LEU A 363 -14.56 28.46 -13.67
C LEU A 363 -13.25 29.08 -14.17
N SER A 364 -12.45 28.31 -14.91
CA SER A 364 -11.18 28.77 -15.50
C SER A 364 -11.38 29.81 -16.59
N SER A 365 -12.55 29.83 -17.25
CA SER A 365 -12.85 30.83 -18.28
C SER A 365 -12.99 32.24 -17.72
N VAL A 366 -13.51 32.39 -16.49
CA VAL A 366 -13.76 33.69 -15.84
C VAL A 366 -12.53 34.59 -15.85
N PRO A 367 -11.36 34.20 -15.28
CA PRO A 367 -10.17 35.04 -15.33
C PRO A 367 -9.68 35.27 -16.76
N MET A 368 -9.89 34.34 -17.70
CA MET A 368 -9.44 34.52 -19.07
C MET A 368 -10.17 35.69 -19.76
N TYR A 369 -11.47 35.85 -19.52
CA TYR A 369 -12.26 36.97 -20.04
C TYR A 369 -11.83 38.34 -19.49
N PHE A 370 -11.17 38.37 -18.32
CA PHE A 370 -10.61 39.61 -17.77
C PHE A 370 -9.19 39.91 -18.23
N LEU A 371 -8.38 38.86 -18.48
CA LEU A 371 -6.94 38.99 -18.69
C LEU A 371 -6.53 39.03 -20.16
N PHE A 372 -7.34 38.49 -21.06
CA PHE A 372 -6.96 38.33 -22.47
C PHE A 372 -7.93 39.04 -23.41
N SER A 373 -7.39 39.61 -24.48
CA SER A 373 -8.18 40.27 -25.53
C SER A 373 -8.97 39.30 -26.40
N CYS A 374 -8.51 38.05 -26.54
CA CYS A 374 -9.17 37.00 -27.32
C CYS A 374 -9.47 35.77 -26.42
N PRO A 375 -10.32 35.91 -25.40
CA PRO A 375 -10.47 34.92 -24.34
C PRO A 375 -11.02 33.59 -24.83
N ALA A 376 -11.91 33.59 -25.83
CA ALA A 376 -12.43 32.35 -26.42
C ALA A 376 -11.34 31.54 -27.16
N LEU A 377 -10.39 32.20 -27.84
CA LEU A 377 -9.24 31.52 -28.46
C LEU A 377 -8.27 30.97 -27.41
N VAL A 378 -8.00 31.74 -26.35
CA VAL A 378 -7.18 31.27 -25.22
C VAL A 378 -7.83 30.05 -24.57
N LEU A 379 -9.14 30.09 -24.31
CA LEU A 379 -9.88 28.97 -23.73
C LEU A 379 -9.88 27.76 -24.66
N ALA A 380 -10.07 27.95 -25.98
CA ALA A 380 -9.99 26.86 -26.96
C ALA A 380 -8.62 26.16 -26.93
N GLY A 381 -7.53 26.95 -26.91
CA GLY A 381 -6.17 26.41 -26.77
C GLY A 381 -5.93 25.73 -25.43
N PHE A 382 -6.45 26.28 -24.34
CA PHE A 382 -6.35 25.69 -23.00
C PHE A 382 -7.05 24.34 -22.91
N VAL A 383 -8.27 24.23 -23.43
CA VAL A 383 -9.03 22.98 -23.50
C VAL A 383 -8.37 21.97 -24.45
N LEU A 384 -7.74 22.42 -25.54
CA LEU A 384 -6.92 21.55 -26.39
C LEU A 384 -5.71 21.00 -25.63
N GLY A 385 -5.01 21.84 -24.85
CA GLY A 385 -3.94 21.41 -23.97
C GLY A 385 -4.40 20.30 -23.02
N TYR A 386 -5.55 20.50 -22.35
CA TYR A 386 -6.18 19.50 -21.49
C TYR A 386 -6.49 18.19 -22.23
N LEU A 387 -7.10 18.26 -23.41
CA LEU A 387 -7.40 17.09 -24.22
C LEU A 387 -6.11 16.32 -24.57
N CYS A 388 -5.06 17.02 -25.00
CA CYS A 388 -3.78 16.41 -25.29
C CYS A 388 -3.15 15.77 -24.04
N TYR A 389 -3.22 16.42 -22.89
CA TYR A 389 -2.76 15.87 -21.61
C TYR A 389 -3.46 14.56 -21.27
N ASP A 390 -4.79 14.53 -21.28
CA ASP A 390 -5.55 13.39 -20.77
C ASP A 390 -5.41 12.18 -21.71
N MET A 391 -5.35 12.43 -23.03
CA MET A 391 -5.07 11.40 -24.03
C MET A 391 -3.63 10.90 -23.95
N MET A 392 -2.66 11.78 -23.71
CA MET A 392 -1.27 11.37 -23.52
C MET A 392 -1.11 10.56 -22.24
N HIS A 393 -1.77 10.96 -21.15
CA HIS A 393 -1.81 10.25 -19.88
C HIS A 393 -2.37 8.84 -20.07
N TYR A 394 -3.50 8.71 -20.75
CA TYR A 394 -4.08 7.40 -21.07
C TYR A 394 -3.12 6.56 -21.92
N TYR A 395 -2.55 7.15 -22.97
CA TYR A 395 -1.63 6.46 -23.88
C TYR A 395 -0.35 5.98 -23.19
N ILE A 396 0.21 6.73 -22.23
CA ILE A 396 1.43 6.28 -21.54
C ILE A 396 1.14 5.13 -20.55
N HIS A 397 -0.07 5.01 -20.01
CA HIS A 397 -0.47 3.81 -19.24
C HIS A 397 -0.71 2.60 -20.14
N TYR A 398 -1.57 2.70 -21.15
CA TYR A 398 -2.06 1.55 -21.92
C TYR A 398 -1.33 1.30 -23.24
N GLY A 399 -0.74 2.32 -23.83
CA GLY A 399 -0.06 2.23 -25.12
C GLY A 399 1.35 1.63 -25.02
N SER A 400 1.90 1.29 -26.18
CA SER A 400 3.28 0.81 -26.34
C SER A 400 4.11 1.84 -27.12
N PRO A 401 4.52 2.96 -26.49
CA PRO A 401 5.21 4.04 -27.18
C PRO A 401 6.59 3.59 -27.69
N THR A 402 6.79 3.74 -29.00
CA THR A 402 8.07 3.49 -29.69
C THR A 402 8.86 4.78 -29.95
N PHE A 403 8.19 5.93 -29.99
CA PHE A 403 8.83 7.22 -30.17
C PHE A 403 9.58 7.65 -28.91
N LYS A 404 10.83 8.12 -29.06
CA LYS A 404 11.75 8.41 -27.94
C LYS A 404 11.14 9.28 -26.84
N TYR A 405 10.38 10.30 -27.23
CA TYR A 405 9.76 11.23 -26.29
C TYR A 405 8.65 10.58 -25.47
N THR A 406 7.66 9.95 -26.11
CA THR A 406 6.55 9.28 -25.39
C THR A 406 7.01 8.05 -24.62
N TYR A 407 8.06 7.38 -25.10
CA TYR A 407 8.75 6.33 -24.35
C TYR A 407 9.38 6.87 -23.06
N TYR A 408 10.05 8.02 -23.13
CA TYR A 408 10.58 8.70 -21.94
C TYR A 408 9.45 9.08 -20.98
N LEU A 409 8.36 9.67 -21.48
CA LEU A 409 7.21 10.05 -20.64
C LEU A 409 6.61 8.83 -19.93
N LYS A 410 6.36 7.72 -20.65
CA LYS A 410 5.88 6.47 -20.04
C LYS A 410 6.78 5.97 -18.94
N ARG A 411 8.10 5.98 -19.15
CA ARG A 411 9.06 5.56 -18.12
C ARG A 411 9.08 6.49 -16.91
N SER A 412 9.06 7.80 -17.14
CA SER A 412 9.00 8.81 -16.07
C SER A 412 7.73 8.66 -15.25
N HIS A 413 6.59 8.53 -15.91
CA HIS A 413 5.31 8.41 -15.24
C HIS A 413 5.16 7.08 -14.49
N ASN A 414 5.68 5.97 -15.03
CA ASN A 414 5.76 4.73 -14.26
C ASN A 414 6.65 4.86 -13.01
N GLN A 415 7.77 5.59 -13.08
CA GLN A 415 8.56 5.85 -11.86
C GLN A 415 7.80 6.71 -10.85
N HIS A 416 7.03 7.69 -11.32
CA HIS A 416 6.15 8.49 -10.48
C HIS A 416 5.14 7.60 -9.72
N HIS A 417 4.45 6.68 -10.43
CA HIS A 417 3.48 5.75 -9.81
C HIS A 417 4.09 4.76 -8.83
N PHE A 418 5.21 4.13 -9.20
CA PHE A 418 5.68 2.91 -8.53
C PHE A 418 6.92 3.11 -7.65
N VAL A 419 7.61 4.25 -7.74
CA VAL A 419 8.90 4.46 -7.06
C VAL A 419 8.92 5.75 -6.27
N LYS A 420 8.60 6.89 -6.90
CA LYS A 420 8.75 8.21 -6.30
C LYS A 420 7.58 9.13 -6.69
N PRO A 421 6.44 9.04 -5.98
CA PRO A 421 5.26 9.87 -6.28
C PRO A 421 5.50 11.37 -6.08
N ASN A 422 6.50 11.75 -5.27
CA ASN A 422 6.85 13.16 -5.01
C ASN A 422 7.70 13.82 -6.11
N GLY A 423 7.65 13.34 -7.36
CA GLY A 423 8.35 13.94 -8.50
C GLY A 423 7.84 13.42 -9.84
N GLY A 424 8.18 14.11 -10.93
CA GLY A 424 7.72 13.77 -12.28
C GLY A 424 6.25 14.13 -12.50
N PHE A 425 5.87 15.37 -12.18
CA PHE A 425 4.50 15.87 -12.26
C PHE A 425 4.09 16.27 -13.69
N GLY A 426 5.04 16.49 -14.59
CA GLY A 426 4.76 16.75 -15.99
C GLY A 426 4.40 15.47 -16.74
N ILE A 427 3.15 15.38 -17.21
CA ILE A 427 2.62 14.26 -17.99
C ILE A 427 2.77 14.52 -19.48
N SER A 428 2.34 15.70 -19.95
CA SER A 428 2.44 16.09 -21.36
C SER A 428 3.86 16.53 -21.71
N CYS A 429 4.53 17.24 -20.80
CA CYS A 429 5.93 17.63 -20.95
C CYS A 429 6.67 17.76 -19.61
N PRO A 430 7.98 17.42 -19.58
CA PRO A 430 8.78 17.51 -18.35
C PRO A 430 9.34 18.92 -18.10
N MET A 431 8.96 19.94 -18.89
CA MET A 431 9.55 21.28 -18.86
C MET A 431 9.49 21.88 -17.45
N TRP A 432 8.31 21.85 -16.83
CA TRP A 432 8.09 22.41 -15.49
C TRP A 432 8.77 21.60 -14.39
N ASP A 433 8.93 20.29 -14.57
CA ASP A 433 9.75 19.47 -13.66
C ASP A 433 11.23 19.88 -13.68
N VAL A 434 11.74 20.36 -14.83
CA VAL A 434 13.10 20.92 -14.90
C VAL A 434 13.16 22.28 -14.21
N VAL A 435 12.23 23.18 -14.55
CA VAL A 435 12.18 24.55 -14.00
C VAL A 435 12.08 24.54 -12.48
N PHE A 436 11.29 23.63 -11.91
CA PHE A 436 11.03 23.57 -10.47
C PHE A 436 11.78 22.46 -9.74
N GLY A 437 12.71 21.76 -10.40
CA GLY A 437 13.59 20.78 -9.78
C GLY A 437 12.90 19.49 -9.30
N THR A 438 11.79 19.08 -9.91
CA THR A 438 11.02 17.87 -9.55
C THR A 438 11.19 16.72 -10.55
N ARG A 439 12.12 16.86 -11.50
CA ARG A 439 12.39 15.84 -12.53
C ARG A 439 12.87 14.51 -11.94
N LEU A 440 12.31 13.41 -12.41
CA LEU A 440 12.80 12.06 -12.12
C LEU A 440 13.98 11.69 -13.01
N PHE A 441 15.05 11.18 -12.40
CA PHE A 441 16.23 10.69 -13.11
C PHE A 441 16.05 9.22 -13.48
N LEU A 442 15.79 8.97 -14.76
CA LEU A 442 15.66 7.62 -15.29
C LEU A 442 17.01 6.93 -15.41
N ARG A 443 17.10 5.68 -14.92
CA ARG A 443 18.26 4.83 -15.19
C ARG A 443 18.45 4.64 -16.71
N LYS A 444 19.68 4.74 -17.20
CA LYS A 444 20.00 4.39 -18.60
C LYS A 444 19.81 2.88 -18.80
N LEU A 445 19.01 2.50 -19.79
CA LEU A 445 18.78 1.11 -20.15
C LEU A 445 19.60 0.78 -21.40
N ASN A 446 20.12 -0.44 -21.47
CA ASN A 446 20.82 -0.94 -22.66
C ASN A 446 19.85 -1.25 -23.81
N TYR A 447 18.57 -1.48 -23.49
CA TYR A 447 17.52 -1.82 -24.44
C TYR A 447 16.22 -1.10 -24.07
N MET A 448 15.35 -0.87 -25.07
CA MET A 448 14.00 -0.41 -24.80
C MET A 448 13.17 -1.55 -24.20
N LEU A 449 12.55 -1.29 -23.04
CA LEU A 449 11.49 -2.12 -22.49
C LEU A 449 10.36 -2.28 -23.52
N LYS A 450 10.00 -3.53 -23.82
CA LYS A 450 8.74 -3.86 -24.49
C LYS A 450 7.66 -3.88 -23.42
N TRP A 451 6.62 -3.08 -23.63
CA TRP A 451 5.49 -2.92 -22.71
C TRP A 451 4.34 -3.83 -23.10
#